data_AF-A0A7C1I4Z3-F1
#
_entry.id   AF-A0A7C1I4Z3-F1
#
_cell.length_a   1.000
_cell.length_b   1.000
_cell.length_c   1.000
_cell.angle_alpha   90.00
_cell.angle_beta   90.00
_cell.angle_gamma   90.00
#
_symmetry.space_group_name_H-M   'P 1'
#
loop_
_entity.id
_entity.type
_entity.pdbx_description
1 polymer ?
#
loop_
_entity_poly.entity_id
_entity_poly.type
_entity_poly.pdbx_seq_one_letter_code
_entity_poly.pdbx_strand_id
1 'polypeptide(L)'
;MNIEPVFNLIKPVPTMNKQPLLFLIIICISLHIPITAQIPPHAPPVYLVNEVVDISGDFRDFSNTYYLADSLGSFDPSTANGTIVYRRFEYSTRQAFNNLLAFLRPVPQNEFPAREYAASPELPFSIDFITPRTLRIRTSTGLQAAPIEESLMLADGKVQGKEMWQYTKIRGGHKYSGNHGSVVIRENPWRIEIFNSEGQLITRTTHKVDNDSAYTPILPFSFVRRASDYSRSVAAVFN
;
A
#
# COMPACT_ATOMS: atom_id res chain seq x y z
N MET A 1 -106.09 -22.47 26.05
CA MET A 1 -105.30 -23.70 25.85
C MET A 1 -104.19 -23.34 24.89
N ASN A 2 -102.96 -23.26 25.41
CA ASN A 2 -101.83 -22.54 24.84
C ASN A 2 -101.26 -23.21 23.59
N ILE A 3 -100.88 -22.37 22.63
CA ILE A 3 -100.13 -22.70 21.43
C ILE A 3 -98.66 -22.37 21.75
N GLU A 4 -97.79 -23.37 21.87
CA GLU A 4 -96.34 -23.15 21.95
C GLU A 4 -95.71 -23.14 20.55
N PRO A 5 -94.75 -22.23 20.26
CA PRO A 5 -93.99 -22.28 19.03
C PRO A 5 -92.69 -23.10 19.21
N VAL A 6 -92.40 -23.92 18.20
CA VAL A 6 -91.16 -24.69 18.07
C VAL A 6 -90.00 -23.74 17.70
N PHE A 7 -89.05 -23.56 18.63
CA PHE A 7 -87.79 -22.88 18.34
C PHE A 7 -86.76 -23.90 17.83
N ASN A 8 -86.33 -23.74 16.57
CA ASN A 8 -85.23 -24.51 15.99
C ASN A 8 -83.90 -24.16 16.67
N LEU A 9 -83.25 -25.18 17.22
CA LEU A 9 -81.96 -25.08 17.90
C LEU A 9 -80.82 -25.04 16.87
N ILE A 10 -80.34 -23.83 16.53
CA ILE A 10 -79.10 -23.66 15.76
C ILE A 10 -77.92 -24.03 16.68
N LYS A 11 -77.22 -25.12 16.37
CA LYS A 11 -75.99 -25.50 17.09
C LYS A 11 -74.87 -24.50 16.77
N PRO A 12 -74.07 -24.05 17.75
CA PRO A 12 -72.94 -23.17 17.49
C PRO A 12 -71.82 -23.92 16.76
N VAL A 13 -71.27 -23.29 15.72
CA VAL A 13 -70.07 -23.74 15.02
C VAL A 13 -68.87 -23.65 15.99
N PRO A 14 -68.02 -24.69 16.11
CA PRO A 14 -66.88 -24.64 17.01
C PRO A 14 -65.89 -23.56 16.52
N THR A 15 -65.62 -22.57 17.36
CA THR A 15 -64.57 -21.58 17.11
C THR A 15 -63.21 -22.27 17.25
N MET A 16 -62.56 -22.56 16.12
CA MET A 16 -61.16 -22.99 16.10
C MET A 16 -60.30 -21.95 16.81
N ASN A 17 -59.68 -22.35 17.93
CA ASN A 17 -58.68 -21.55 18.59
C ASN A 17 -57.48 -21.39 17.64
N LYS A 18 -57.29 -20.19 17.08
CA LYS A 18 -56.25 -19.91 16.07
C LYS A 18 -54.85 -19.72 16.68
N GLN A 19 -54.73 -19.74 18.01
CA GLN A 19 -53.48 -19.55 18.74
C GLN A 19 -52.41 -20.64 18.46
N PRO A 20 -52.71 -21.96 18.45
CA PRO A 20 -51.72 -22.98 18.11
C PRO A 20 -51.28 -22.93 16.64
N LEU A 21 -52.16 -22.50 15.71
CA LEU A 21 -51.82 -22.35 14.30
C LEU A 21 -50.87 -21.17 14.06
N LEU A 22 -51.05 -20.07 14.80
CA LEU A 22 -50.14 -18.91 14.75
C LEU A 22 -48.76 -19.24 15.33
N PHE A 23 -48.69 -20.06 16.39
CA PHE A 23 -47.43 -20.50 17.00
C PHE A 23 -46.63 -21.44 16.09
N LEU A 24 -47.31 -22.33 15.35
CA LEU A 24 -46.67 -23.24 14.39
C LEU A 24 -46.08 -22.50 13.18
N ILE A 25 -46.75 -21.44 12.70
CA ILE A 25 -46.28 -20.60 11.60
C ILE A 25 -45.01 -19.80 12.01
N ILE A 26 -44.94 -19.32 13.24
CA ILE A 26 -43.76 -18.59 13.75
C ILE A 26 -42.54 -19.51 13.86
N ILE A 27 -42.72 -20.79 14.23
CA ILE A 27 -41.64 -21.79 14.30
C ILE A 27 -41.17 -22.21 12.89
N CYS A 28 -42.06 -22.30 11.90
CA CYS A 28 -41.67 -22.64 10.53
C CYS A 28 -40.94 -21.49 9.79
N ILE A 29 -41.22 -20.22 10.15
CA ILE A 29 -40.54 -19.06 9.58
C ILE A 29 -39.13 -18.86 10.17
N SER A 30 -38.91 -19.22 11.44
CA SER A 30 -37.57 -19.12 12.07
C SER A 30 -36.58 -20.20 11.61
N LEU A 31 -37.02 -21.23 10.90
CA LEU A 31 -36.19 -22.31 10.37
C LEU A 31 -35.60 -22.04 8.96
N HIS A 32 -35.86 -20.87 8.36
CA HIS A 32 -35.44 -20.55 6.98
C HIS A 32 -34.52 -19.33 6.88
N ILE A 33 -33.75 -18.98 7.90
CA ILE A 33 -32.64 -18.04 7.71
C ILE A 33 -31.51 -18.83 7.04
N PRO A 34 -31.20 -18.63 5.74
CA PRO A 34 -29.95 -19.14 5.22
C PRO A 34 -28.84 -18.45 6.01
N ILE A 35 -28.18 -19.19 6.90
CA ILE A 35 -26.87 -18.80 7.42
C ILE A 35 -25.94 -18.94 6.22
N THR A 36 -25.92 -17.95 5.33
CA THR A 36 -24.81 -17.76 4.42
C THR A 36 -23.62 -17.44 5.29
N ALA A 37 -22.79 -18.45 5.54
CA ALA A 37 -21.41 -18.27 6.00
C ALA A 37 -20.58 -17.65 4.87
N GLN A 38 -21.05 -16.52 4.33
CA GLN A 38 -20.32 -15.73 3.38
C GLN A 38 -19.46 -14.77 4.19
N ILE A 39 -18.17 -14.85 3.93
CA ILE A 39 -17.17 -13.90 4.39
C ILE A 39 -17.71 -12.49 4.07
N PRO A 40 -17.82 -11.58 5.05
CA PRO A 40 -18.24 -10.22 4.80
C PRO A 40 -17.45 -9.61 3.63
N PRO A 41 -18.05 -8.77 2.77
CA PRO A 41 -17.34 -8.14 1.64
C PRO A 41 -16.17 -7.20 2.03
N HIS A 42 -15.83 -7.14 3.32
CA HIS A 42 -14.66 -6.45 3.89
C HIS A 42 -13.94 -7.26 4.96
N ALA A 43 -14.17 -8.58 5.02
CA ALA A 43 -13.38 -9.40 5.94
C ALA A 43 -11.91 -9.34 5.51
N PRO A 44 -10.98 -9.28 6.47
CA PRO A 44 -9.58 -9.35 6.14
C PRO A 44 -9.31 -10.64 5.34
N PRO A 45 -8.42 -10.59 4.33
CA PRO A 45 -8.06 -11.77 3.56
C PRO A 45 -7.64 -12.90 4.50
N VAL A 46 -8.26 -14.07 4.30
CA VAL A 46 -7.94 -15.28 5.05
C VAL A 46 -6.67 -15.86 4.43
N TYR A 47 -5.52 -15.47 4.96
CA TYR A 47 -4.24 -16.00 4.53
C TYR A 47 -3.98 -17.37 5.16
N LEU A 48 -3.44 -18.30 4.37
CA LEU A 48 -2.83 -19.51 4.93
C LEU A 48 -1.56 -19.14 5.70
N VAL A 49 -1.18 -20.00 6.65
CA VAL A 49 0.13 -19.88 7.30
C VAL A 49 1.21 -20.01 6.23
N ASN A 50 2.10 -19.01 6.12
CA ASN A 50 3.15 -18.86 5.10
C ASN A 50 2.68 -18.52 3.67
N GLU A 51 1.42 -18.12 3.47
CA GLU A 51 1.02 -17.55 2.19
C GLU A 51 1.70 -16.20 1.94
N VAL A 52 2.02 -15.93 0.68
CA VAL A 52 2.53 -14.61 0.28
C VAL A 52 1.41 -13.59 0.47
N VAL A 53 1.69 -12.56 1.27
CA VAL A 53 0.76 -11.45 1.47
C VAL A 53 0.76 -10.57 0.22
N ASP A 54 -0.39 -10.49 -0.47
CA ASP A 54 -0.58 -9.56 -1.58
C ASP A 54 -0.90 -8.15 -1.05
N ILE A 55 0.10 -7.27 -1.11
CA ILE A 55 -0.03 -5.85 -0.73
C ILE A 55 -0.42 -4.96 -1.90
N SER A 56 -0.65 -5.49 -3.11
CA SER A 56 -0.95 -4.70 -4.30
C SER A 56 -2.28 -3.95 -4.19
N GLY A 57 -3.21 -4.46 -3.39
CA GLY A 57 -4.47 -3.78 -3.05
C GLY A 57 -4.25 -2.41 -2.41
N ASP A 58 -3.21 -2.27 -1.56
CA ASP A 58 -2.91 -1.02 -0.87
C ASP A 58 -2.56 0.11 -1.86
N PHE A 59 -2.01 -0.24 -3.02
CA PHE A 59 -1.64 0.68 -4.11
C PHE A 59 -2.77 0.93 -5.13
N ARG A 60 -4.00 0.53 -4.79
CA ARG A 60 -5.24 0.81 -5.53
C ARG A 60 -6.33 1.42 -4.66
N ASP A 61 -6.13 1.46 -3.35
CA ASP A 61 -7.08 2.01 -2.39
C ASP A 61 -7.02 3.55 -2.37
N PHE A 62 -8.19 4.18 -2.50
CA PHE A 62 -8.37 5.63 -2.51
C PHE A 62 -8.38 6.25 -1.11
N SER A 63 -8.52 5.44 -0.06
CA SER A 63 -8.43 5.89 1.33
C SER A 63 -6.98 6.06 1.80
N ASN A 64 -6.03 5.40 1.14
CA ASN A 64 -4.63 5.39 1.53
C ASN A 64 -3.91 6.69 1.16
N THR A 65 -2.97 7.09 2.02
CA THR A 65 -2.07 8.23 1.76
C THR A 65 -0.79 7.72 1.10
N TYR A 66 -0.40 8.31 -0.03
CA TYR A 66 0.80 7.98 -0.78
C TYR A 66 1.93 8.94 -0.44
N TYR A 67 3.14 8.39 -0.37
CA TYR A 67 4.38 9.14 -0.19
C TYR A 67 5.32 8.76 -1.33
N LEU A 68 5.47 9.67 -2.28
CA LEU A 68 6.29 9.47 -3.48
C LEU A 68 7.68 10.03 -3.24
N ALA A 69 8.72 9.27 -3.62
CA ALA A 69 10.10 9.77 -3.58
C ALA A 69 10.26 10.90 -4.60
N ASP A 70 10.61 12.10 -4.13
CA ASP A 70 10.60 13.34 -4.93
C ASP A 70 12.02 13.84 -5.21
N SER A 71 12.78 14.12 -4.16
CA SER A 71 14.14 14.66 -4.25
C SER A 71 15.06 14.07 -3.19
N LEU A 72 16.37 14.20 -3.41
CA LEU A 72 17.39 13.93 -2.40
C LEU A 72 17.37 15.05 -1.35
N GLY A 73 17.31 14.68 -0.07
CA GLY A 73 17.42 15.63 1.04
C GLY A 73 18.88 15.92 1.37
N SER A 74 19.59 14.88 1.80
CA SER A 74 21.02 14.90 2.12
C SER A 74 21.69 13.63 1.61
N PHE A 75 23.01 13.68 1.41
CA PHE A 75 23.79 12.50 1.05
C PHE A 75 25.24 12.62 1.48
N ASP A 76 25.71 11.64 2.24
CA ASP A 76 27.11 11.45 2.60
C ASP A 76 27.75 10.41 1.66
N PRO A 77 28.65 10.83 0.76
CA PRO A 77 29.27 9.91 -0.18
C PRO A 77 30.23 8.94 0.50
N SER A 78 30.78 9.29 1.66
CA SER A 78 31.74 8.49 2.40
C SER A 78 31.10 7.27 3.04
N THR A 79 29.81 7.35 3.41
CA THR A 79 29.00 6.23 3.92
C THR A 79 28.03 5.66 2.88
N ALA A 80 27.74 6.40 1.80
CA ALA A 80 26.69 6.11 0.82
C ALA A 80 25.28 6.10 1.47
N ASN A 81 25.12 6.91 2.51
CA ASN A 81 23.87 7.13 3.23
C ASN A 81 23.32 8.50 2.84
N GLY A 82 22.00 8.61 2.85
CA GLY A 82 21.34 9.89 2.66
C GLY A 82 19.90 9.86 3.12
N THR A 83 19.16 10.85 2.68
CA THR A 83 17.73 10.98 2.95
C THR A 83 16.98 11.26 1.66
N ILE A 84 15.77 10.71 1.57
CA ILE A 84 14.82 10.95 0.49
C ILE A 84 13.73 11.85 1.05
N VAL A 85 13.47 12.96 0.36
CA VAL A 85 12.29 13.79 0.60
C VAL A 85 11.11 13.13 -0.08
N TYR A 86 10.11 12.74 0.71
CA TYR A 86 8.86 12.19 0.20
C TYR A 86 7.77 13.25 0.15
N ARG A 87 7.00 13.27 -0.93
CA ARG A 87 5.84 14.16 -1.10
C ARG A 87 4.56 13.39 -0.95
N ARG A 88 3.58 14.02 -0.31
CA ARG A 88 2.27 13.41 -0.03
C ARG A 88 1.32 13.53 -1.21
N PHE A 89 0.65 12.43 -1.52
CA PHE A 89 -0.41 12.32 -2.51
C PHE A 89 -1.57 11.48 -1.98
N GLU A 90 -2.72 11.61 -2.64
CA GLU A 90 -3.86 10.70 -2.52
C GLU A 90 -4.32 10.32 -3.92
N TYR A 91 -4.95 9.16 -4.05
CA TYR A 91 -5.66 8.88 -5.28
C TYR A 91 -6.91 9.75 -5.39
N SER A 92 -7.14 10.25 -6.58
CA SER A 92 -8.37 10.89 -6.98
C SER A 92 -8.78 10.36 -8.35
N THR A 93 -10.07 10.44 -8.66
CA THR A 93 -10.56 10.04 -9.97
C THR A 93 -10.42 11.21 -10.93
N ARG A 94 -9.97 10.91 -12.15
CA ARG A 94 -9.97 11.83 -13.28
C ARG A 94 -10.76 11.20 -14.40
N GLN A 95 -11.81 11.89 -14.84
CA GLN A 95 -12.52 11.53 -16.05
C GLN A 95 -11.89 12.25 -17.24
N ALA A 96 -11.54 11.49 -18.27
CA ALA A 96 -11.06 12.00 -19.55
C ALA A 96 -11.81 11.25 -20.66
N PHE A 97 -12.66 11.97 -21.39
CA PHE A 97 -13.57 11.39 -22.40
C PHE A 97 -14.42 10.23 -21.82
N ASN A 98 -14.34 9.05 -22.41
CA ASN A 98 -14.99 7.82 -21.99
C ASN A 98 -14.14 6.97 -21.01
N ASN A 99 -13.10 7.55 -20.41
CA ASN A 99 -12.19 6.87 -19.48
C ASN A 99 -12.21 7.50 -18.08
N LEU A 100 -12.26 6.67 -17.04
CA LEU A 100 -12.11 7.06 -15.64
C LEU A 100 -10.83 6.43 -15.09
N LEU A 101 -9.88 7.26 -14.69
CA LEU A 101 -8.57 6.82 -14.21
C LEU A 101 -8.31 7.30 -12.79
N ALA A 102 -7.68 6.45 -11.98
CA ALA A 102 -7.09 6.86 -10.71
C ALA A 102 -5.81 7.64 -10.98
N PHE A 103 -5.63 8.83 -10.42
CA PHE A 103 -4.37 9.57 -10.51
C PHE A 103 -3.95 10.09 -9.14
N LEU A 104 -2.64 10.23 -8.94
CA LEU A 104 -2.08 10.74 -7.70
C LEU A 104 -2.14 12.27 -7.70
N ARG A 105 -2.94 12.82 -6.80
CA ARG A 105 -3.08 14.27 -6.58
C ARG A 105 -2.27 14.67 -5.34
N PRO A 106 -1.43 15.71 -5.41
CA PRO A 106 -0.72 16.19 -4.23
C PRO A 106 -1.73 16.73 -3.22
N VAL A 107 -1.54 16.43 -1.94
CA VAL A 107 -2.43 16.91 -0.86
C VAL A 107 -1.61 17.47 0.31
N PRO A 108 -2.14 18.47 1.04
CA PRO A 108 -1.47 19.02 2.19
C PRO A 108 -1.47 18.04 3.38
N GLN A 109 -0.80 18.44 4.46
CA GLN A 109 -0.87 17.75 5.73
C GLN A 109 -2.30 17.74 6.30
N ASN A 110 -2.69 16.63 6.92
CA ASN A 110 -3.98 16.47 7.62
C ASN A 110 -3.78 16.03 9.09
N GLU A 111 -2.54 15.94 9.55
CA GLU A 111 -2.19 15.55 10.92
C GLU A 111 -2.29 16.73 11.88
N PHE A 112 -2.91 16.46 13.02
CA PHE A 112 -2.91 17.34 14.19
C PHE A 112 -2.09 16.71 15.33
N PRO A 113 -1.25 17.49 16.04
CA PRO A 113 -0.95 18.90 15.82
C PRO A 113 -0.03 19.11 14.61
N ALA A 114 -0.30 20.15 13.81
CA ALA A 114 0.40 20.32 12.53
C ALA A 114 1.93 20.49 12.64
N ARG A 115 2.41 21.02 13.76
CA ARG A 115 3.85 21.28 14.00
C ARG A 115 4.65 20.05 14.41
N GLU A 116 4.00 19.02 14.92
CA GLU A 116 4.67 17.83 15.46
C GLU A 116 4.92 16.76 14.39
N TYR A 117 4.21 16.85 13.26
CA TYR A 117 4.27 15.87 12.19
C TYR A 117 4.71 16.54 10.89
N ALA A 118 5.75 16.01 10.25
CA ALA A 118 6.20 16.53 8.97
C ALA A 118 5.23 16.15 7.84
N ALA A 119 4.73 17.14 7.10
CA ALA A 119 3.89 16.96 5.91
C ALA A 119 4.55 16.10 4.82
N SER A 120 5.84 16.36 4.60
CA SER A 120 6.72 15.70 3.64
C SER A 120 7.89 15.13 4.43
N PRO A 121 7.85 13.83 4.82
CA PRO A 121 8.89 13.28 5.65
C PRO A 121 10.17 13.12 4.85
N GLU A 122 11.28 13.47 5.49
CA GLU A 122 12.63 13.20 5.00
C GLU A 122 13.13 11.93 5.69
N LEU A 123 13.30 10.85 4.92
CA LEU A 123 13.52 9.52 5.47
C LEU A 123 14.85 8.92 5.00
N PRO A 124 15.57 8.18 5.88
CA PRO A 124 16.86 7.61 5.52
C PRO A 124 16.81 6.61 4.36
N PHE A 125 17.87 6.62 3.57
CA PHE A 125 18.19 5.54 2.64
C PHE A 125 19.71 5.28 2.62
N SER A 126 20.11 4.08 2.19
CA SER A 126 21.52 3.74 1.95
C SER A 126 21.68 2.89 0.71
N ILE A 127 22.89 2.95 0.12
CA ILE A 127 23.37 2.01 -0.87
C ILE A 127 24.52 1.21 -0.28
N ASP A 128 24.27 -0.08 -0.06
CA ASP A 128 25.24 -1.02 0.45
C ASP A 128 25.89 -1.75 -0.72
N PHE A 129 27.19 -1.56 -0.93
CA PHE A 129 27.96 -2.29 -1.94
C PHE A 129 28.39 -3.65 -1.38
N ILE A 130 27.79 -4.74 -1.87
CA ILE A 130 28.04 -6.09 -1.35
C ILE A 130 29.19 -6.75 -2.12
N THR A 131 29.15 -6.70 -3.45
CA THR A 131 30.18 -7.24 -4.36
C THR A 131 30.40 -6.27 -5.53
N PRO A 132 31.33 -6.55 -6.47
CA PRO A 132 31.47 -5.75 -7.70
C PRO A 132 30.23 -5.76 -8.61
N ARG A 133 29.25 -6.65 -8.38
CA ARG A 133 28.02 -6.80 -9.19
C ARG A 133 26.73 -6.75 -8.39
N THR A 134 26.81 -6.65 -7.06
CA THR A 134 25.66 -6.71 -6.17
C THR A 134 25.68 -5.51 -5.25
N LEU A 135 24.59 -4.74 -5.30
CA LEU A 135 24.30 -3.69 -4.34
C LEU A 135 22.97 -3.98 -3.67
N ARG A 136 22.77 -3.41 -2.48
CA ARG A 136 21.49 -3.42 -1.77
C ARG A 136 21.07 -1.99 -1.51
N ILE A 137 19.84 -1.66 -1.88
CA ILE A 137 19.22 -0.37 -1.59
C ILE A 137 18.36 -0.58 -0.35
N ARG A 138 18.55 0.26 0.67
CA ARG A 138 17.73 0.27 1.88
C ARG A 138 17.03 1.59 1.96
N THR A 139 15.71 1.58 2.17
CA THR A 139 14.91 2.78 2.36
C THR A 139 14.03 2.60 3.59
N SER A 140 13.98 3.62 4.44
CA SER A 140 13.06 3.65 5.58
C SER A 140 11.75 4.30 5.19
N THR A 141 10.64 3.81 5.75
CA THR A 141 9.31 4.43 5.61
C THR A 141 8.91 5.24 6.85
N GLY A 142 9.79 5.31 7.86
CA GLY A 142 9.60 6.03 9.11
C GLY A 142 10.90 6.16 9.88
N LEU A 143 10.80 6.63 11.13
CA LEU A 143 11.94 6.74 12.03
C LEU A 143 12.53 5.35 12.33
N GLN A 144 13.81 5.19 12.01
CA GLN A 144 14.57 3.99 12.34
C GLN A 144 15.13 4.14 13.76
N ALA A 145 14.38 3.69 14.77
CA ALA A 145 14.81 3.76 16.16
C ALA A 145 15.76 2.61 16.57
N ALA A 146 15.63 1.46 15.93
CA ALA A 146 16.47 0.29 16.20
C ALA A 146 17.81 0.39 15.44
N PRO A 147 18.94 0.01 16.07
CA PRO A 147 20.24 -0.03 15.41
C PRO A 147 20.22 -1.03 14.24
N ILE A 148 21.10 -0.81 13.26
CA ILE A 148 21.28 -1.76 12.17
C ILE A 148 22.08 -2.94 12.71
N GLU A 149 21.46 -4.11 12.71
CA GLU A 149 22.07 -5.37 13.13
C GLU A 149 22.70 -6.13 11.94
N GLU A 150 23.48 -7.17 12.28
CA GLU A 150 24.03 -8.10 11.31
C GLU A 150 22.91 -8.80 10.54
N SER A 151 23.05 -8.88 9.21
CA SER A 151 22.00 -9.39 8.34
C SER A 151 22.23 -10.86 8.02
N LEU A 152 21.27 -11.73 8.36
CA LEU A 152 21.28 -13.15 7.95
C LEU A 152 21.29 -13.34 6.41
N MET A 153 20.95 -12.30 5.66
CA MET A 153 20.95 -12.29 4.19
C MET A 153 22.33 -11.98 3.58
N LEU A 154 23.33 -11.68 4.41
CA LEU A 154 24.69 -11.36 3.96
C LEU A 154 25.68 -12.39 4.52
N ALA A 155 26.69 -12.73 3.72
CA ALA A 155 27.85 -13.48 4.20
C ALA A 155 28.52 -12.72 5.35
N ASP A 156 28.78 -13.41 6.46
CA ASP A 156 29.35 -12.84 7.70
C ASP A 156 28.56 -11.66 8.29
N GLY A 157 27.27 -11.52 7.93
CA GLY A 157 26.38 -10.50 8.47
C GLY A 157 26.68 -9.06 8.03
N LYS A 158 27.73 -8.83 7.25
CA LYS A 158 28.31 -7.49 6.98
C LYS A 158 28.49 -7.20 5.50
N VAL A 159 28.48 -5.91 5.18
CA VAL A 159 28.70 -5.38 3.83
C VAL A 159 30.20 -5.17 3.64
N GLN A 160 30.80 -5.77 2.61
CA GLN A 160 32.27 -5.76 2.39
C GLN A 160 32.71 -5.21 1.02
N GLY A 161 31.79 -4.75 0.17
CA GLY A 161 32.07 -4.42 -1.23
C GLY A 161 32.46 -2.96 -1.52
N LYS A 162 32.43 -2.06 -0.53
CA LYS A 162 32.51 -0.62 -0.78
C LYS A 162 33.80 -0.17 -1.45
N GLU A 163 34.93 -0.71 -1.03
CA GLU A 163 36.25 -0.33 -1.56
C GLU A 163 36.39 -0.62 -3.06
N MET A 164 35.54 -1.50 -3.60
CA MET A 164 35.50 -1.87 -5.02
C MET A 164 34.75 -0.83 -5.88
N TRP A 165 34.15 0.19 -5.26
CA TRP A 165 33.34 1.20 -5.92
C TRP A 165 33.93 2.60 -5.69
N GLN A 166 34.39 3.23 -6.76
CA GLN A 166 34.96 4.56 -6.72
C GLN A 166 33.87 5.61 -6.82
N TYR A 167 33.82 6.51 -5.83
CA TYR A 167 32.91 7.65 -5.83
C TYR A 167 33.41 8.79 -6.72
N THR A 168 32.47 9.47 -7.38
CA THR A 168 32.70 10.75 -8.06
C THR A 168 31.44 11.62 -7.95
N LYS A 169 31.62 12.89 -7.58
CA LYS A 169 30.52 13.86 -7.65
C LYS A 169 30.25 14.22 -9.10
N ILE A 170 28.99 14.21 -9.51
CA ILE A 170 28.57 14.62 -10.85
C ILE A 170 27.56 15.77 -10.76
N ARG A 171 27.29 16.43 -11.88
CA ARG A 171 26.23 17.45 -11.93
C ARG A 171 24.87 16.81 -11.63
N GLY A 172 24.18 17.32 -10.60
CA GLY A 172 22.86 16.87 -10.19
C GLY A 172 22.82 15.46 -9.60
N GLY A 173 23.93 14.95 -9.07
CA GLY A 173 23.96 13.62 -8.49
C GLY A 173 25.30 13.13 -7.96
N HIS A 174 25.32 11.84 -7.64
CA HIS A 174 26.44 11.10 -7.06
C HIS A 174 26.65 9.83 -7.86
N LYS A 175 27.88 9.55 -8.32
CA LYS A 175 28.19 8.35 -9.08
C LYS A 175 29.14 7.46 -8.30
N TYR A 176 28.87 6.17 -8.28
CA TYR A 176 29.80 5.13 -7.85
C TYR A 176 30.07 4.21 -9.03
N SER A 177 31.34 3.98 -9.35
CA SER A 177 31.75 3.14 -10.47
C SER A 177 32.57 1.94 -9.98
N GLY A 178 32.26 0.76 -10.49
CA GLY A 178 33.05 -0.46 -10.30
C GLY A 178 33.42 -1.09 -11.63
N ASN A 179 34.10 -2.23 -11.59
CA ASN A 179 34.61 -2.91 -12.79
C ASN A 179 33.51 -3.43 -13.75
N HIS A 180 32.26 -3.53 -13.29
CA HIS A 180 31.16 -4.12 -14.07
C HIS A 180 30.02 -3.15 -14.37
N GLY A 181 30.11 -1.90 -13.94
CA GLY A 181 29.05 -0.93 -14.14
C GLY A 181 29.14 0.24 -13.18
N SER A 182 28.07 1.03 -13.14
CA SER A 182 27.99 2.16 -12.22
C SER A 182 26.57 2.35 -11.69
N VAL A 183 26.47 2.93 -10.50
CA VAL A 183 25.21 3.40 -9.93
C VAL A 183 25.27 4.91 -9.80
N VAL A 184 24.20 5.59 -10.19
CA VAL A 184 24.05 7.04 -10.08
C VAL A 184 22.84 7.35 -9.23
N ILE A 185 23.03 8.18 -8.22
CA ILE A 185 21.96 8.77 -7.43
C ILE A 185 21.71 10.18 -7.98
N ARG A 186 20.52 10.43 -8.53
CA ARG A 186 20.11 11.77 -8.98
C ARG A 186 19.46 12.54 -7.84
N GLU A 187 19.72 13.85 -7.80
CA GLU A 187 19.23 14.72 -6.74
C GLU A 187 17.76 15.13 -6.95
N ASN A 188 17.41 15.58 -8.15
CA ASN A 188 16.05 16.04 -8.47
C ASN A 188 15.78 15.89 -9.98
N PRO A 189 14.80 15.06 -10.40
CA PRO A 189 14.05 14.13 -9.55
C PRO A 189 14.97 13.10 -8.90
N TRP A 190 14.63 12.64 -7.70
CA TRP A 190 15.38 11.58 -7.04
C TRP A 190 15.33 10.31 -7.88
N ARG A 191 16.51 9.76 -8.18
CA ARG A 191 16.62 8.48 -8.90
C ARG A 191 17.78 7.66 -8.41
N ILE A 192 17.62 6.36 -8.51
CA ILE A 192 18.74 5.43 -8.58
C ILE A 192 18.77 4.88 -10.00
N GLU A 193 19.85 5.15 -10.73
CA GLU A 193 20.10 4.70 -12.10
C GLU A 193 21.25 3.68 -12.07
N ILE A 194 21.06 2.53 -12.70
CA ILE A 194 22.05 1.45 -12.76
C ILE A 194 22.50 1.29 -14.21
N PHE A 195 23.81 1.33 -14.44
CA PHE A 195 24.43 1.25 -15.76
C PHE A 195 25.32 0.02 -15.87
N ASN A 196 25.41 -0.58 -17.05
CA ASN A 196 26.37 -1.64 -17.36
C ASN A 196 27.80 -1.08 -17.54
N SER A 197 28.77 -1.97 -17.78
CA SER A 197 30.18 -1.61 -18.01
C SER A 197 30.42 -0.77 -19.27
N GLU A 198 29.50 -0.80 -20.23
CA GLU A 198 29.54 0.02 -21.45
C GLU A 198 28.93 1.41 -21.25
N GLY A 199 28.38 1.69 -20.06
CA GLY A 199 27.72 2.95 -19.74
C GLY A 199 26.26 3.05 -20.22
N GLN A 200 25.65 1.94 -20.63
CA GLN A 200 24.23 1.88 -21.00
C GLN A 200 23.37 1.72 -19.74
N LEU A 201 22.25 2.44 -19.69
CA LEU A 201 21.27 2.34 -18.60
C LEU A 201 20.59 0.96 -18.65
N ILE A 202 20.70 0.20 -17.56
CA ILE A 202 20.01 -1.08 -17.38
C ILE A 202 18.62 -0.84 -16.82
N THR A 203 18.53 -0.08 -15.74
CA THR A 203 17.26 0.23 -15.07
C THR A 203 17.40 1.48 -14.20
N ARG A 204 16.27 2.11 -13.88
CA ARG A 204 16.21 3.21 -12.91
C ARG A 204 14.93 3.18 -12.11
N THR A 205 14.92 3.85 -10.97
CA THR A 205 13.67 4.09 -10.24
C THR A 205 12.71 4.96 -11.06
N THR A 206 11.43 4.59 -11.02
CA THR A 206 10.36 5.37 -11.66
C THR A 206 9.98 6.57 -10.79
N HIS A 207 9.94 7.75 -11.40
CA HIS A 207 9.51 8.99 -10.78
C HIS A 207 8.18 9.46 -11.39
N LYS A 208 7.37 10.22 -10.65
CA LYS A 208 6.08 10.73 -11.15
C LYS A 208 6.21 11.47 -12.49
N VAL A 209 7.27 12.27 -12.63
CA VAL A 209 7.52 13.08 -13.83
C VAL A 209 7.81 12.26 -15.09
N ASP A 210 8.15 10.98 -14.97
CA ASP A 210 8.38 10.10 -16.12
C ASP A 210 7.12 9.90 -16.97
N ASN A 211 5.96 10.24 -16.42
CA ASN A 211 4.66 10.01 -17.04
C ASN A 211 3.80 11.27 -17.08
N ASP A 212 4.40 12.46 -16.98
CA ASP A 212 3.64 13.72 -17.03
C ASP A 212 3.01 13.96 -18.42
N SER A 213 3.52 13.31 -19.48
CA SER A 213 2.95 13.36 -20.83
C SER A 213 1.90 12.30 -21.13
N ALA A 214 1.73 11.29 -20.27
CA ALA A 214 0.82 10.18 -20.49
C ALA A 214 -0.48 10.33 -19.70
N TYR A 215 -1.59 9.93 -20.31
CA TYR A 215 -2.89 9.92 -19.64
C TYR A 215 -3.07 8.72 -18.71
N THR A 216 -2.27 7.67 -18.87
CA THR A 216 -2.28 6.47 -18.01
C THR A 216 -1.21 6.62 -16.93
N PRO A 217 -1.58 6.81 -15.66
CA PRO A 217 -0.60 7.00 -14.59
C PRO A 217 0.19 5.73 -14.32
N ILE A 218 1.49 5.89 -14.08
CA ILE A 218 2.37 4.83 -13.57
C ILE A 218 2.62 5.07 -12.08
N LEU A 219 2.75 3.99 -11.31
CA LEU A 219 3.09 4.07 -9.89
C LEU A 219 4.59 4.41 -9.75
N PRO A 220 4.96 5.53 -9.11
CA PRO A 220 6.36 5.85 -8.85
C PRO A 220 6.90 5.07 -7.65
N PHE A 221 8.22 5.10 -7.47
CA PHE A 221 8.85 4.61 -6.24
C PHE A 221 8.23 5.31 -5.02
N SER A 222 7.59 4.53 -4.16
CA SER A 222 6.73 5.08 -3.12
C SER A 222 6.47 4.11 -1.98
N PHE A 223 5.91 4.65 -0.91
CA PHE A 223 5.21 3.86 0.08
C PHE A 223 3.82 4.46 0.34
N VAL A 224 2.91 3.61 0.79
CA VAL A 224 1.58 4.01 1.23
C VAL A 224 1.48 3.86 2.74
N ARG A 225 0.71 4.73 3.38
CA ARG A 225 0.23 4.54 4.74
C ARG A 225 -1.23 4.14 4.68
N ARG A 226 -1.56 2.98 5.21
CA ARG A 226 -2.91 2.43 5.19
C ARG A 226 -3.84 3.23 6.09
N ALA A 227 -5.04 3.53 5.62
CA ALA A 227 -6.05 4.19 6.43
C ALA A 227 -6.62 3.27 7.53
N SER A 228 -6.63 1.96 7.29
CA SER A 228 -7.22 0.95 8.18
C SER A 228 -6.44 0.74 9.48
N ASP A 229 -5.11 0.76 9.41
CA ASP A 229 -4.24 0.35 10.53
C ASP A 229 -2.94 1.17 10.66
N TYR A 230 -2.74 2.22 9.85
CA TYR A 230 -1.53 3.06 9.81
C TYR A 230 -0.22 2.35 9.47
N SER A 231 -0.27 1.05 9.15
CA SER A 231 0.89 0.33 8.64
C SER A 231 1.27 0.85 7.25
N ARG A 232 2.44 0.41 6.77
CA ARG A 232 3.01 0.91 5.53
C ARG A 232 3.37 -0.24 4.59
N SER A 233 3.06 -0.04 3.32
CA SER A 233 3.43 -0.93 2.22
C SER A 233 4.33 -0.18 1.26
N VAL A 234 5.33 -0.85 0.68
CA VAL A 234 6.37 -0.22 -0.16
C VAL A 234 6.29 -0.75 -1.59
N ALA A 235 6.36 0.17 -2.55
CA ALA A 235 6.47 -0.12 -3.97
C ALA A 235 7.84 0.40 -4.47
N ALA A 236 8.80 -0.52 -4.56
CA ALA A 236 10.10 -0.26 -5.15
C ALA A 236 10.00 -0.42 -6.69
N VAL A 237 9.52 0.62 -7.37
CA VAL A 237 9.25 0.57 -8.81
C VAL A 237 10.46 0.99 -9.64
N PHE A 238 10.84 0.14 -10.58
CA PHE A 238 11.94 0.33 -11.51
C PHE A 238 11.47 0.15 -12.96
N ASN A 239 12.11 0.85 -13.89
CA ASN A 239 11.86 0.77 -15.33
C ASN A 239 13.14 0.67 -16.15
#